data_AF-A0A935DG20-F1
#
_entry.id   AF-A0A935DG20-F1
#
_cell.length_a   1.000
_cell.length_b   1.000
_cell.length_c   1.000
_cell.angle_alpha   90.00
_cell.angle_beta   90.00
_cell.angle_gamma   90.00
#
_symmetry.space_group_name_H-M   'P 1'
#
loop_
_entity.id
_entity.type
_entity.pdbx_description
1 polymer ?
#
loop_
_entity_poly.entity_id
_entity_poly.type
_entity_poly.pdbx_seq_one_letter_code
_entity_poly.pdbx_strand_id
1 'polypeptide(L)'
;MTHAIFSSDGSALLLADVFGLTRFALGKAVKVKHTAKVSSAVGDLSMNASATLALVRGRVQTGAYGSTALVTVGLPALGLREKLAADHDPRAITTTDAGDRVVTLASSDALILYTLQGGALYEERKVDLAAKSARSLDAKTVGPQAEGHLLNALYVAPDGHFVARGYKAVYAGRVGGDDAHDEVWWSLPLSVHCSAEVTLAMEGTTAWIFVRDAAAELVYALAVERDGTVREITRPSLSAPAVDGAVMLTQPDSHTVVAWSLSDGSEQRYEVAAWNAHPAEEPEKKAYPRGVPPMPTRLPGVLAVRGAQRWFVPWHREFAVDLARSASHPRGLDAAAGPFRRLLMERFTQLNESLRALHIEVCLSAFERHPKEPRVSLSGWKPPIPKGLAGRVADALVQDLYNRVELHTHGHRWSSFGSEGGFSQESGPASLDEVRAVLAWMIAHDVIPTDVARMLGSAYDNGLGIPSAPRPDAFPFEAEGERLVLRAALETLAANGWAVTSIPDSWRTEPITLDLARAVISRREAFTRYLNRDASHMLSKMIARHLDAEGMPLLLAFFESAVAAPLASDDLRRFGEAIAWVAHHHPELRDEVLARVDACLARGGFGQHSIRYDLELTRERVARGAKHFWSNA
;
A
#
# COMPACT_ATOMS: atom_id res chain seq x y z
N MET A 1 5.12 -4.26 6.34
CA MET A 1 5.97 -3.52 7.31
C MET A 1 7.16 -4.39 7.68
N THR A 2 8.30 -3.78 7.98
CA THR A 2 9.52 -4.48 8.40
C THR A 2 10.04 -3.80 9.66
N HIS A 3 10.38 -4.59 10.67
CA HIS A 3 10.85 -4.10 11.96
C HIS A 3 12.21 -4.70 12.29
N ALA A 4 13.11 -3.88 12.85
CA ALA A 4 14.41 -4.31 13.33
C ALA A 4 14.65 -3.73 14.73
N ILE A 5 14.80 -4.58 15.74
CA ILE A 5 14.97 -4.15 17.14
C ILE A 5 16.14 -4.88 17.80
N PHE A 6 16.94 -4.15 18.58
CA PHE A 6 18.00 -4.72 19.40
C PHE A 6 17.48 -5.17 20.77
N SER A 7 18.16 -6.15 21.36
CA SER A 7 18.03 -6.39 22.79
C SER A 7 18.61 -5.22 23.58
N SER A 8 18.11 -5.02 24.80
CA SER A 8 18.60 -3.99 25.72
C SER A 8 20.13 -4.04 25.88
N ASP A 9 20.72 -5.22 25.93
CA ASP A 9 22.16 -5.41 26.07
C ASP A 9 22.94 -5.36 24.74
N GLY A 10 22.25 -5.20 23.60
CA GLY A 10 22.87 -5.23 22.26
C GLY A 10 23.42 -6.60 21.83
N SER A 11 23.10 -7.68 22.55
CA SER A 11 23.56 -9.04 22.24
C SER A 11 22.77 -9.71 21.11
N ALA A 12 21.63 -9.16 20.72
CA ALA A 12 20.82 -9.68 19.63
C ALA A 12 20.15 -8.56 18.81
N LEU A 13 20.01 -8.78 17.50
CA LEU A 13 19.14 -8.04 16.60
C LEU A 13 18.02 -8.97 16.15
N LEU A 14 16.78 -8.52 16.26
CA LEU A 14 15.60 -9.23 15.80
C LEU A 14 15.02 -8.49 14.59
N LEU A 15 14.87 -9.19 13.48
CA LEU A 15 14.26 -8.71 12.24
C LEU A 15 12.94 -9.44 12.02
N ALA A 16 11.84 -8.70 11.92
CA ALA A 16 10.52 -9.23 11.60
C ALA A 16 9.97 -8.57 10.33
N ASP A 17 9.57 -9.38 9.35
CA ASP A 17 8.92 -8.90 8.13
C ASP A 17 7.98 -9.97 7.56
N VAL A 18 7.57 -9.79 6.31
CA VAL A 18 6.71 -10.73 5.59
C VAL A 18 7.36 -12.07 5.27
N PHE A 19 8.69 -12.16 5.25
CA PHE A 19 9.38 -13.42 4.97
C PHE A 19 9.67 -14.23 6.22
N GLY A 20 9.45 -13.65 7.40
CA GLY A 20 9.51 -14.35 8.66
C GLY A 20 10.16 -13.52 9.75
N LEU A 21 10.47 -14.20 10.84
CA LEU A 21 11.26 -13.65 11.94
C LEU A 21 12.68 -14.21 11.87
N THR A 22 13.68 -13.35 12.01
CA THR A 22 15.10 -13.72 12.03
C THR A 22 15.78 -13.09 13.23
N ARG A 23 16.47 -13.89 14.03
CA ARG A 23 17.34 -13.43 15.11
C ARG A 23 18.80 -13.56 14.70
N PHE A 24 19.52 -12.45 14.83
CA PHE A 24 20.98 -12.38 14.73
C PHE A 24 21.54 -12.26 16.15
N ALA A 25 22.21 -13.29 16.65
CA ALA A 25 22.92 -13.23 17.93
C ALA A 25 24.31 -12.63 17.69
N LEU A 26 24.56 -11.45 18.28
CA LEU A 26 25.68 -10.55 18.01
C LEU A 26 26.84 -10.83 18.97
N GLY A 27 27.44 -12.01 18.84
CA GLY A 27 28.66 -12.39 19.59
C GLY A 27 29.95 -12.09 18.82
N LYS A 28 31.04 -12.80 19.19
CA LYS A 28 32.30 -12.80 18.42
C LYS A 28 32.07 -13.17 16.94
N ALA A 29 31.17 -14.12 16.70
CA ALA A 29 30.63 -14.44 15.39
C ALA A 29 29.10 -14.32 15.45
N VAL A 30 28.50 -13.79 14.38
CA VAL A 30 27.05 -13.64 14.28
C VAL A 30 26.42 -15.01 14.02
N LYS A 31 25.50 -15.42 14.89
CA LYS A 31 24.70 -16.65 14.67
C LYS A 31 23.29 -16.28 14.25
N VAL A 32 22.80 -16.89 13.18
CA VAL A 32 21.49 -16.59 12.60
C VAL A 32 20.52 -17.72 12.89
N LYS A 33 19.31 -17.38 13.34
CA LYS A 33 18.16 -18.31 13.42
C LYS A 33 16.94 -17.67 12.77
N HIS A 34 16.21 -18.42 11.97
CA HIS A 34 15.03 -17.95 11.25
C HIS A 34 13.83 -18.89 11.42
N THR A 35 12.62 -18.33 11.38
CA THR A 35 11.36 -19.07 11.40
C THR A 35 10.36 -18.43 10.45
N ALA A 36 9.76 -19.24 9.59
CA ALA A 36 8.67 -18.83 8.70
C ALA A 36 7.28 -18.97 9.34
N LYS A 37 7.20 -19.46 10.60
CA LYS A 37 5.92 -19.67 11.31
C LYS A 37 5.16 -18.37 11.58
N VAL A 38 5.86 -17.25 11.59
CA VAL A 38 5.28 -15.90 11.66
C VAL A 38 5.51 -15.28 10.28
N SER A 39 4.55 -15.41 9.38
CA SER A 39 4.66 -14.98 7.98
C SER A 39 4.30 -13.51 7.75
N SER A 40 4.08 -12.76 8.83
CA SER A 40 4.14 -11.29 8.81
C SER A 40 4.26 -10.69 10.20
N ALA A 41 4.78 -9.47 10.30
CA ALA A 41 4.59 -8.62 11.47
C ALA A 41 3.85 -7.34 11.05
N VAL A 42 2.63 -7.15 11.55
CA VAL A 42 1.83 -5.94 11.37
C VAL A 42 2.04 -5.06 12.58
N GLY A 43 2.82 -3.99 12.43
CA GLY A 43 2.91 -2.89 13.40
C GLY A 43 3.74 -3.15 14.65
N ASP A 44 3.61 -4.31 15.31
CA ASP A 44 4.14 -4.49 16.67
C ASP A 44 5.30 -5.49 16.73
N LEU A 45 6.46 -5.02 17.18
CA LEU A 45 7.62 -5.83 17.55
C LEU A 45 8.24 -5.29 18.83
N SER A 46 8.39 -6.15 19.84
CA SER A 46 9.07 -5.80 21.09
C SER A 46 9.77 -7.02 21.70
N MET A 47 10.64 -6.78 22.66
CA MET A 47 11.46 -7.82 23.30
C MET A 47 11.70 -7.47 24.77
N ASN A 48 11.72 -8.49 25.63
CA ASN A 48 12.01 -8.28 27.05
C ASN A 48 13.48 -7.97 27.31
N ALA A 49 13.80 -7.44 28.50
CA ALA A 49 15.15 -7.00 28.83
C ALA A 49 16.20 -8.14 28.84
N SER A 50 15.77 -9.40 28.96
CA SER A 50 16.67 -10.56 28.93
C SER A 50 16.89 -11.15 27.54
N ALA A 51 16.26 -10.59 26.50
CA ALA A 51 16.31 -11.12 25.12
C ALA A 51 15.89 -12.59 25.01
N THR A 52 14.95 -13.01 25.85
CA THR A 52 14.44 -14.39 25.90
C THR A 52 13.08 -14.53 25.23
N LEU A 53 12.28 -13.47 25.24
CA LEU A 53 10.95 -13.41 24.65
C LEU A 53 10.81 -12.19 23.74
N ALA A 54 10.14 -12.39 22.61
CA ALA A 54 9.67 -11.31 21.75
C ALA A 54 8.17 -11.40 21.57
N LEU A 55 7.51 -10.25 21.52
CA LEU A 55 6.11 -10.13 21.16
C LEU A 55 6.02 -9.63 19.72
N VAL A 56 5.28 -10.35 18.89
CA VAL A 56 5.11 -10.01 17.47
C VAL A 56 3.64 -10.08 17.13
N ARG A 57 3.05 -9.00 16.62
CA ARG A 57 1.72 -9.04 16.01
C ARG A 57 1.86 -9.40 14.56
N GLY A 58 1.22 -10.46 14.10
CA GLY A 58 1.55 -11.04 12.81
C GLY A 58 0.64 -12.13 12.32
N ARG A 59 0.80 -12.55 11.06
CA ARG A 59 0.16 -13.78 10.59
C ARG A 59 0.93 -15.01 11.01
N VAL A 60 0.24 -15.93 11.65
CA VAL A 60 0.80 -17.16 12.19
C VAL A 60 0.38 -18.33 11.33
N GLN A 61 1.34 -19.09 10.81
CA GLN A 61 1.09 -20.28 10.01
C GLN A 61 0.64 -21.45 10.91
N THR A 62 -0.65 -21.76 10.89
CA THR A 62 -1.25 -22.91 11.59
C THR A 62 -1.83 -23.96 10.62
N GLY A 63 -1.63 -23.81 9.31
CA GLY A 63 -2.19 -24.68 8.28
C GLY A 63 -1.78 -24.25 6.86
N ALA A 64 -2.64 -24.51 5.87
CA ALA A 64 -2.43 -24.07 4.48
C ALA A 64 -2.42 -22.54 4.32
N TYR A 65 -3.09 -21.84 5.24
CA TYR A 65 -3.14 -20.37 5.34
C TYR A 65 -2.90 -19.94 6.80
N GLY A 66 -2.39 -18.73 6.97
CA GLY A 66 -2.14 -18.10 8.25
C GLY A 66 -3.37 -17.39 8.82
N SER A 67 -3.34 -17.09 10.11
CA SER A 67 -4.32 -16.20 10.76
C SER A 67 -3.57 -15.09 11.49
N THR A 68 -4.09 -13.86 11.43
CA THR A 68 -3.55 -12.74 12.18
C THR A 68 -3.71 -13.01 13.67
N ALA A 69 -2.62 -12.91 14.42
CA ALA A 69 -2.57 -13.12 15.85
C ALA A 69 -1.40 -12.36 16.46
N LEU A 70 -1.48 -12.14 17.76
CA LEU A 70 -0.31 -11.76 18.52
C LEU A 70 0.38 -13.03 19.00
N VAL A 71 1.70 -13.10 18.87
CA VAL A 71 2.47 -14.26 19.30
C VAL A 71 3.63 -13.88 20.19
N THR A 72 3.83 -14.72 21.19
CA THR A 72 5.05 -14.70 21.99
C THR A 72 6.03 -15.69 21.36
N VAL A 73 7.25 -15.23 21.08
CA VAL A 73 8.31 -16.03 20.45
C VAL A 73 9.46 -16.22 21.44
N GLY A 74 9.91 -17.47 21.59
CA GLY A 74 11.08 -17.79 22.40
C GLY A 74 12.38 -17.58 21.63
N LEU A 75 13.12 -16.52 21.91
CA LEU A 75 14.30 -16.09 21.14
C LEU A 75 15.50 -17.07 21.15
N PRO A 76 15.80 -17.81 22.24
CA PRO A 76 16.91 -18.76 22.23
C PRO A 76 16.76 -19.89 21.20
N ALA A 77 15.57 -20.12 20.62
CA ALA A 77 15.38 -21.02 19.48
C ALA A 77 14.14 -20.74 18.58
N LEU A 78 13.69 -19.48 18.49
CA LEU A 78 12.72 -18.89 17.56
C LEU A 78 11.43 -19.70 17.26
N GLY A 79 10.99 -20.51 18.22
CA GLY A 79 9.70 -21.20 18.18
C GLY A 79 8.58 -20.33 18.76
N LEU A 80 7.38 -20.46 18.19
CA LEU A 80 6.16 -19.91 18.79
C LEU A 80 5.97 -20.53 20.18
N ARG A 81 5.86 -19.68 21.20
CA ARG A 81 5.57 -20.09 22.58
C ARG A 81 4.07 -20.12 22.84
N GLU A 82 3.39 -19.05 22.44
CA GLU A 82 1.97 -18.86 22.72
C GLU A 82 1.31 -18.02 21.62
N LYS A 83 0.03 -18.29 21.35
CA LYS A 83 -0.81 -17.49 20.46
C LYS A 83 -1.86 -16.78 21.28
N LEU A 84 -1.90 -15.46 21.18
CA LEU A 84 -2.83 -14.60 21.88
C LEU A 84 -3.94 -14.16 20.92
N ALA A 85 -5.14 -13.91 21.46
CA ALA A 85 -6.26 -13.38 20.69
C ALA A 85 -5.85 -12.04 20.03
N ALA A 86 -6.24 -11.86 18.78
CA ALA A 86 -5.92 -10.67 18.02
C ALA A 86 -6.92 -9.56 18.33
N ASP A 87 -6.52 -8.58 19.13
CA ASP A 87 -7.20 -7.28 19.16
C ASP A 87 -6.42 -6.28 18.30
N HIS A 88 -7.10 -5.24 17.82
CA HIS A 88 -6.53 -4.35 16.82
C HIS A 88 -5.50 -3.34 17.34
N ASP A 89 -5.23 -3.32 18.64
CA ASP A 89 -4.38 -2.32 19.31
C ASP A 89 -2.87 -2.64 19.24
N PRO A 90 -2.00 -1.61 19.17
CA PRO A 90 -0.55 -1.79 19.28
C PRO A 90 -0.14 -2.40 20.63
N ARG A 91 0.90 -3.23 20.63
CA ARG A 91 1.37 -3.93 21.84
C ARG A 91 2.88 -4.01 21.95
N ALA A 92 3.39 -3.95 23.17
CA ALA A 92 4.80 -4.13 23.48
C ALA A 92 4.99 -4.98 24.73
N ILE A 93 6.17 -5.56 24.92
CA ILE A 93 6.60 -6.17 26.18
C ILE A 93 7.63 -5.26 26.85
N THR A 94 7.53 -5.13 28.17
CA THR A 94 8.49 -4.42 29.00
C THR A 94 8.85 -5.26 30.23
N THR A 95 10.00 -4.98 30.85
CA THR A 95 10.42 -5.60 32.11
C THR A 95 10.32 -4.57 33.23
N THR A 96 9.58 -4.90 34.28
CA THR A 96 9.41 -4.09 35.50
C THR A 96 9.98 -4.83 36.71
N ASP A 97 10.06 -4.18 37.86
CA ASP A 97 10.44 -4.82 39.12
C ASP A 97 9.48 -5.97 39.52
N ALA A 98 8.24 -5.91 39.03
CA ALA A 98 7.21 -6.95 39.21
C ALA A 98 7.24 -8.05 38.11
N GLY A 99 8.25 -8.02 37.23
CA GLY A 99 8.45 -8.95 36.13
C GLY A 99 8.04 -8.41 34.76
N ASP A 100 8.02 -9.30 33.77
CA ASP A 100 7.64 -8.96 32.40
C ASP A 100 6.14 -8.63 32.30
N ARG A 101 5.81 -7.60 31.53
CA ARG A 101 4.44 -7.11 31.29
C ARG A 101 4.21 -6.85 29.81
N VAL A 102 3.00 -7.14 29.34
CA VAL A 102 2.55 -6.72 28.01
C VAL A 102 1.76 -5.43 28.16
N VAL A 103 2.16 -4.41 27.42
CA VAL A 103 1.54 -3.09 27.38
C VAL A 103 0.79 -2.96 26.06
N THR A 104 -0.45 -2.50 26.09
CA THR A 104 -1.23 -2.22 24.88
C THR A 104 -1.68 -0.76 24.86
N LEU A 105 -1.84 -0.18 23.67
CA LEU A 105 -2.37 1.18 23.51
C LEU A 105 -3.82 1.13 23.03
N ALA A 106 -4.75 1.44 23.93
CA ALA A 106 -6.17 1.52 23.61
C ALA A 106 -6.50 2.79 22.81
N SER A 107 -7.56 2.73 21.98
CA SER A 107 -8.10 3.87 21.23
C SER A 107 -8.57 5.06 22.08
N SER A 108 -8.70 4.87 23.40
CA SER A 108 -9.03 5.91 24.38
C SER A 108 -7.82 6.68 24.92
N ASP A 109 -6.67 6.62 24.25
CA ASP A 109 -5.41 7.22 24.70
C ASP A 109 -4.99 6.71 26.10
N ALA A 110 -5.08 5.39 26.30
CA ALA A 110 -4.70 4.75 27.55
C ALA A 110 -3.81 3.54 27.32
N LEU A 111 -2.84 3.32 28.21
CA LEU A 111 -2.07 2.09 28.25
C LEU A 111 -2.76 1.08 29.15
N ILE A 112 -2.93 -0.15 28.66
CA ILE A 112 -3.41 -1.26 29.45
C ILE A 112 -2.25 -2.22 29.69
N LEU A 113 -2.00 -2.55 30.95
CA LEU A 113 -0.92 -3.44 31.34
C LEU A 113 -1.48 -4.81 31.66
N TYR A 114 -0.87 -5.82 31.07
CA TYR A 114 -1.21 -7.22 31.26
C TYR A 114 -0.04 -7.96 31.88
N THR A 115 -0.33 -8.78 32.88
CA THR A 115 0.60 -9.81 33.34
C THR A 115 0.50 -11.04 32.45
N LEU A 116 1.64 -11.56 32.00
CA LEU A 116 1.72 -12.84 31.29
C LEU A 116 1.93 -13.98 32.29
N GLN A 117 0.88 -14.77 32.55
CA GLN A 117 0.93 -15.93 33.45
C GLN A 117 0.47 -17.19 32.74
N GLY A 118 1.36 -18.18 32.61
CA GLY A 118 1.03 -19.48 32.02
C GLY A 118 0.51 -19.41 30.57
N GLY A 119 0.88 -18.37 29.81
CA GLY A 119 0.42 -18.13 28.44
C GLY A 119 -0.86 -17.29 28.32
N ALA A 120 -1.54 -17.00 29.43
CA ALA A 120 -2.69 -16.09 29.45
C ALA A 120 -2.27 -14.66 29.84
N LEU A 121 -2.94 -13.67 29.25
CA LEU A 121 -2.83 -12.27 29.64
C LEU A 121 -3.94 -11.92 30.62
N TYR A 122 -3.56 -11.40 31.77
CA TYR A 122 -4.49 -10.87 32.77
C TYR A 122 -4.29 -9.38 32.89
N GLU A 123 -5.35 -8.62 32.63
CA GLU A 123 -5.32 -7.16 32.82
C GLU A 123 -5.03 -6.88 34.29
N GLU A 124 -3.93 -6.16 34.54
CA GLU A 124 -3.52 -5.76 35.88
C GLU A 124 -4.09 -4.37 36.18
N ARG A 125 -3.86 -3.41 35.29
CA ARG A 125 -4.26 -2.01 35.47
C ARG A 125 -4.26 -1.21 34.16
N LYS A 126 -4.81 0.01 34.24
CA LYS A 126 -4.94 0.96 33.14
C LYS A 126 -4.34 2.31 33.51
N VAL A 127 -3.48 2.84 32.63
CA VAL A 127 -2.85 4.16 32.72
C VAL A 127 -3.53 5.09 31.71
N ASP A 128 -4.35 6.02 32.20
CA ASP A 128 -4.93 7.07 31.37
C ASP A 128 -3.83 8.10 31.03
N LEU A 129 -3.41 8.14 29.76
CA LEU A 129 -2.25 8.96 29.36
C LEU A 129 -2.56 10.45 29.44
N ALA A 130 -3.78 10.85 29.05
CA ALA A 130 -4.18 12.24 29.08
C ALA A 130 -4.32 12.74 30.53
N ALA A 131 -4.97 11.95 31.40
CA ALA A 131 -5.18 12.33 32.78
C ALA A 131 -3.89 12.29 33.64
N LYS A 132 -2.96 11.37 33.36
CA LYS A 132 -1.67 11.29 34.07
C LYS A 132 -0.57 12.18 33.49
N SER A 133 -0.79 12.85 32.35
CA SER A 133 0.21 13.74 31.75
C SER A 133 0.56 14.88 32.70
N ALA A 134 1.82 14.98 33.12
CA ALA A 134 2.28 16.04 34.02
C ALA A 134 2.23 17.44 33.38
N ARG A 135 2.29 17.52 32.03
CA ARG A 135 2.09 18.76 31.27
C ARG A 135 1.55 18.49 29.87
N SER A 136 0.98 19.53 29.25
CA SER A 136 0.66 19.56 27.82
C SER A 136 1.60 20.54 27.12
N LEU A 137 2.16 20.11 25.99
CA LEU A 137 3.06 20.91 25.16
C LEU A 137 2.27 21.61 24.04
N ASP A 138 2.91 22.61 23.43
CA ASP A 138 2.32 23.31 22.29
C ASP A 138 2.09 22.36 21.10
N ALA A 139 0.94 22.51 20.46
CA ALA A 139 0.59 21.71 19.30
C ALA A 139 1.63 21.85 18.17
N LYS A 140 1.95 20.74 17.51
CA LYS A 140 2.89 20.68 16.40
C LYS A 140 2.24 20.11 15.16
N THR A 141 2.60 20.70 14.02
CA THR A 141 2.27 20.20 12.69
C THR A 141 3.57 19.78 12.02
N VAL A 142 3.64 18.53 11.58
CA VAL A 142 4.86 17.96 10.99
C VAL A 142 4.54 17.30 9.66
N GLY A 143 5.36 17.62 8.64
CA GLY A 143 5.18 17.15 7.27
C GLY A 143 4.18 18.00 6.47
N PRO A 144 4.08 17.73 5.15
CA PRO A 144 3.18 18.47 4.26
C PRO A 144 1.71 18.15 4.58
N GLN A 145 0.83 19.15 4.47
CA GLN A 145 -0.64 18.98 4.48
C GLN A 145 -1.15 18.10 5.65
N ALA A 146 -0.71 18.35 6.88
CA ALA A 146 -1.18 17.59 8.02
C ALA A 146 -2.68 17.78 8.26
N GLU A 147 -3.42 16.68 8.31
CA GLU A 147 -4.89 16.68 8.38
C GLU A 147 -5.43 16.09 9.70
N GLY A 148 -4.56 15.66 10.61
CA GLY A 148 -4.95 15.14 11.93
C GLY A 148 -5.65 13.78 11.84
N HIS A 149 -4.89 12.72 11.56
CA HIS A 149 -5.44 11.37 11.35
C HIS A 149 -5.12 10.37 12.48
N LEU A 150 -5.98 9.36 12.57
CA LEU A 150 -5.88 8.21 13.48
C LEU A 150 -4.69 7.32 13.11
N LEU A 151 -3.59 7.47 13.85
CA LEU A 151 -2.46 6.54 13.77
C LEU A 151 -2.10 6.15 15.20
N ASN A 152 -2.36 4.90 15.58
CA ASN A 152 -1.89 4.38 16.86
C ASN A 152 -0.52 3.75 16.65
N ALA A 153 0.46 4.17 17.44
CA ALA A 153 1.78 3.54 17.48
C ALA A 153 2.29 3.53 18.91
N LEU A 154 2.98 2.45 19.28
CA LEU A 154 3.52 2.27 20.62
C LEU A 154 4.95 1.76 20.52
N TYR A 155 5.87 2.46 21.16
CA TYR A 155 7.20 1.95 21.45
C TYR A 155 7.37 1.89 22.97
N VAL A 156 7.84 0.75 23.48
CA VAL A 156 8.21 0.59 24.88
C VAL A 156 9.62 0.00 24.93
N ALA A 157 10.53 0.72 25.56
CA ALA A 157 11.86 0.25 25.88
C ALA A 157 11.80 -0.85 26.94
N PRO A 158 12.80 -1.76 27.00
CA PRO A 158 12.77 -2.87 27.93
C PRO A 158 12.73 -2.49 29.43
N ASP A 159 13.06 -1.26 29.78
CA ASP A 159 13.08 -0.71 31.14
C ASP A 159 11.80 0.05 31.54
N GLY A 160 10.77 0.00 30.68
CA GLY A 160 9.47 0.62 30.92
C GLY A 160 9.31 2.02 30.34
N HIS A 161 10.36 2.65 29.82
CA HIS A 161 10.19 3.93 29.12
C HIS A 161 9.36 3.73 27.86
N PHE A 162 8.45 4.64 27.58
CA PHE A 162 7.58 4.54 26.42
C PHE A 162 7.39 5.86 25.72
N VAL A 163 7.06 5.75 24.44
CA VAL A 163 6.43 6.79 23.66
C VAL A 163 5.25 6.17 22.91
N ALA A 164 4.09 6.83 23.01
CA ALA A 164 2.84 6.36 22.46
C ALA A 164 2.20 7.46 21.62
N ARG A 165 1.96 7.20 20.35
CA ARG A 165 1.09 8.03 19.51
C ARG A 165 -0.33 7.51 19.69
N GLY A 166 -1.12 8.25 20.44
CA GLY A 166 -2.57 8.05 20.53
C GLY A 166 -3.33 8.83 19.46
N TYR A 167 -4.65 8.86 19.57
CA TYR A 167 -5.55 9.54 18.64
C TYR A 167 -5.26 11.05 18.59
N LYS A 168 -5.12 11.70 19.75
CA LYS A 168 -5.04 13.17 19.82
C LYS A 168 -3.64 13.71 20.02
N ALA A 169 -2.78 12.98 20.70
CA ALA A 169 -1.43 13.43 21.03
C ALA A 169 -0.40 12.31 20.96
N VAL A 170 0.87 12.68 21.04
CA VAL A 170 1.95 11.80 21.43
C VAL A 170 2.16 11.96 22.93
N TYR A 171 2.43 10.87 23.61
CA TYR A 171 2.70 10.81 25.05
C TYR A 171 4.05 10.14 25.25
N ALA A 172 4.81 10.57 26.24
CA ALA A 172 6.00 9.86 26.69
C ALA A 172 6.01 9.73 28.21
N GLY A 173 6.63 8.68 28.70
CA GLY A 173 6.61 8.37 30.12
C GLY A 173 7.36 7.09 30.46
N ARG A 174 7.07 6.58 31.65
CA ARG A 174 7.57 5.30 32.14
C ARG A 174 6.44 4.51 32.78
N VAL A 175 6.34 3.25 32.38
CA VAL A 175 5.51 2.25 33.07
C VAL A 175 6.33 1.63 34.20
N GLY A 176 5.84 1.77 35.42
CA GLY A 176 6.49 1.28 36.64
C GLY A 176 6.05 -0.13 37.04
N GLY A 177 6.56 -0.61 38.18
CA GLY A 177 6.11 -1.88 38.77
C GLY A 177 4.65 -1.84 39.25
N ASP A 178 4.17 -0.68 39.68
CA ASP A 178 2.81 -0.43 40.18
C ASP A 178 2.30 0.95 39.73
N ASP A 179 1.04 1.26 40.10
CA ASP A 179 0.37 2.52 39.75
C ASP A 179 1.07 3.79 40.26
N ALA A 180 1.79 3.69 41.39
CA ALA A 180 2.47 4.82 42.02
C ALA A 180 3.78 5.17 41.30
N HIS A 181 4.35 4.21 40.56
CA HIS A 181 5.57 4.39 39.78
C HIS A 181 5.30 4.64 38.28
N ASP A 182 4.03 4.60 37.85
CA ASP A 182 3.65 5.00 36.49
C ASP A 182 3.71 6.51 36.33
N GLU A 183 4.47 6.97 35.34
CA GLU A 183 4.70 8.38 35.06
C GLU A 183 4.40 8.71 33.60
N VAL A 184 3.67 9.80 33.33
CA VAL A 184 3.51 10.37 31.99
C VAL A 184 4.05 11.79 32.03
N TRP A 185 5.16 12.03 31.33
CA TRP A 185 5.91 13.29 31.45
C TRP A 185 5.18 14.44 30.78
N TRP A 186 4.65 14.19 29.59
CA TRP A 186 4.00 15.20 28.77
C TRP A 186 3.06 14.58 27.74
N SER A 187 2.18 15.43 27.22
CA SER A 187 1.38 15.20 26.02
C SER A 187 1.73 16.25 24.96
N LEU A 188 1.92 15.82 23.72
CA LEU A 188 2.21 16.66 22.57
C LEU A 188 1.12 16.47 21.51
N PRO A 189 0.17 17.41 21.36
CA PRO A 189 -0.77 17.39 20.24
C PRO A 189 0.01 17.45 18.92
N LEU A 190 -0.09 16.40 18.11
CA LEU A 190 0.69 16.26 16.87
C LEU A 190 -0.26 16.04 15.69
N SER A 191 -0.12 16.86 14.66
CA SER A 191 -0.80 16.70 13.38
C SER A 191 0.20 16.26 12.31
N VAL A 192 -0.13 15.19 11.59
CA VAL A 192 0.63 14.65 10.45
C VAL A 192 -0.31 14.34 9.28
N HIS A 193 0.25 14.20 8.08
CA HIS A 193 -0.49 13.73 6.91
C HIS A 193 -1.04 12.32 7.12
N CYS A 194 -2.22 11.98 6.58
CA CYS A 194 -2.87 10.67 6.78
C CYS A 194 -2.00 9.47 6.38
N SER A 195 -1.21 9.67 5.33
CA SER A 195 -0.40 8.61 4.71
C SER A 195 1.04 8.60 5.19
N ALA A 196 1.44 9.56 6.03
CA ALA A 196 2.79 9.61 6.54
C ALA A 196 3.08 8.42 7.47
N GLU A 197 4.25 7.81 7.28
CA GLU A 197 4.76 6.81 8.21
C GLU A 197 5.26 7.53 9.47
N VAL A 198 4.74 7.12 10.63
CA VAL A 198 5.19 7.58 11.94
C VAL A 198 5.95 6.46 12.62
N THR A 199 7.23 6.68 12.90
CA THR A 199 8.08 5.76 13.66
C THR A 199 8.44 6.39 14.99
N LEU A 200 8.41 5.58 16.05
CA LEU A 200 8.68 6.02 17.42
C LEU A 200 9.92 5.31 17.97
N ALA A 201 10.72 6.02 18.76
CA ALA A 201 11.84 5.44 19.50
C ALA A 201 12.07 6.18 20.83
N MET A 202 12.78 5.53 21.75
CA MET A 202 13.27 6.15 22.98
C MET A 202 14.79 6.02 23.05
N GLU A 203 15.45 7.10 23.47
CA GLU A 203 16.84 7.07 23.88
C GLU A 203 16.98 7.70 25.28
N GLY A 204 17.32 6.89 26.28
CA GLY A 204 17.24 7.32 27.67
C GLY A 204 15.82 7.83 27.99
N THR A 205 15.71 9.12 28.33
CA THR A 205 14.44 9.82 28.58
C THR A 205 13.99 10.72 27.43
N THR A 206 14.68 10.70 26.30
CA THR A 206 14.32 11.49 25.12
C THR A 206 13.41 10.66 24.22
N ALA A 207 12.20 11.16 23.96
CA ALA A 207 11.31 10.56 23.00
C ALA A 207 11.61 11.07 21.60
N TRP A 208 11.71 10.15 20.63
CA TRP A 208 11.92 10.47 19.23
C TRP A 208 10.68 10.11 18.41
N ILE A 209 10.19 11.08 17.66
CA ILE A 209 9.05 10.95 16.75
C ILE A 209 9.55 11.26 15.34
N PHE A 210 9.54 10.26 14.47
CA PHE A 210 9.93 10.39 13.08
C PHE A 210 8.69 10.40 12.20
N VAL A 211 8.56 11.42 11.37
CA VAL A 211 7.51 11.55 10.35
C VAL A 211 8.20 11.55 8.99
N ARG A 212 8.00 10.48 8.22
CA ARG A 212 8.58 10.38 6.87
C ARG A 212 7.66 11.00 5.85
N ASP A 213 8.20 11.93 5.07
CA ASP A 213 7.59 12.45 3.86
C ASP A 213 8.21 11.75 2.65
N ALA A 214 7.50 10.74 2.15
CA ALA A 214 7.97 9.94 1.03
C ALA A 214 8.12 10.78 -0.25
N ALA A 215 7.26 11.80 -0.46
CA ALA A 215 7.30 12.63 -1.67
C ALA A 215 8.57 13.50 -1.72
N ALA A 216 8.91 14.14 -0.60
CA ALA A 216 10.09 14.98 -0.48
C ALA A 216 11.38 14.19 -0.16
N GLU A 217 11.26 12.92 0.22
CA GLU A 217 12.37 12.09 0.73
C GLU A 217 13.07 12.69 1.92
N LEU A 218 12.25 13.23 2.82
CA LEU A 218 12.69 13.84 4.05
C LEU A 218 12.10 13.07 5.22
N VAL A 219 12.84 13.05 6.31
CA VAL A 219 12.31 12.70 7.61
C VAL A 219 12.39 13.92 8.50
N TYR A 220 11.23 14.25 9.09
CA TYR A 220 11.12 15.22 10.16
C TYR A 220 11.20 14.47 11.49
N ALA A 221 12.21 14.77 12.29
CA ALA A 221 12.42 14.18 13.60
C ALA A 221 12.14 15.23 14.68
N LEU A 222 11.25 14.88 15.61
CA LEU A 222 11.08 15.60 16.87
C LEU A 222 11.78 14.82 17.97
N ALA A 223 12.76 15.45 18.62
CA ALA A 223 13.30 14.99 19.89
C ALA A 223 12.59 15.77 21.00
N VAL A 224 11.93 15.06 21.90
CA VAL A 224 11.22 15.67 23.02
C VAL A 224 11.77 15.11 24.31
N GLU A 225 12.43 15.96 25.07
CA GLU A 225 13.03 15.62 26.35
C GLU A 225 11.97 15.43 27.44
N ARG A 226 12.35 14.79 28.55
CA ARG A 226 11.45 14.57 29.70
C ARG A 226 10.85 15.87 30.25
N ASP A 227 11.60 16.97 30.23
CA ASP A 227 11.12 18.27 30.68
C ASP A 227 10.19 18.97 29.66
N GLY A 228 9.96 18.36 28.50
CA GLY A 228 9.15 18.90 27.41
C GLY A 228 9.91 19.78 26.42
N THR A 229 11.23 19.90 26.53
CA THR A 229 12.04 20.61 25.54
C THR A 229 11.95 19.89 24.19
N VAL A 230 11.51 20.61 23.16
CA VAL A 230 11.36 20.07 21.80
C VAL A 230 12.49 20.58 20.91
N ARG A 231 13.19 19.66 20.24
CA ARG A 231 14.16 19.96 19.17
C ARG A 231 13.71 19.32 17.87
N GLU A 232 13.72 20.09 16.80
CA GLU A 232 13.35 19.63 15.45
C GLU A 232 14.59 19.42 14.60
N ILE A 233 14.63 18.31 13.87
CA ILE A 233 15.71 17.98 12.95
C ILE A 233 15.08 17.46 11.66
N THR A 234 15.52 18.00 10.52
CA THR A 234 15.15 17.48 9.20
C THR A 234 16.37 16.86 8.53
N ARG A 235 16.20 15.65 8.00
CA ARG A 235 17.25 14.93 7.27
C ARG A 235 16.70 14.31 5.99
N PRO A 236 17.47 14.27 4.89
CA PRO A 236 17.14 13.45 3.74
C PRO A 236 17.11 11.98 4.12
N SER A 237 16.02 11.28 3.82
CA SER A 237 16.00 9.84 3.88
C SER A 237 14.86 9.18 3.09
N LEU A 238 15.21 8.08 2.42
CA LEU A 238 14.26 7.12 1.84
C LEU A 238 13.58 6.24 2.88
N SER A 239 14.23 6.00 4.03
CA SER A 239 13.81 5.02 5.04
C SER A 239 13.48 5.71 6.36
N ALA A 240 12.67 5.07 7.19
CA ALA A 240 12.53 5.47 8.59
C ALA A 240 13.91 5.47 9.28
N PRO A 241 14.29 6.56 9.99
CA PRO A 241 15.56 6.62 10.69
C PRO A 241 15.58 5.65 11.88
N ALA A 242 16.78 5.31 12.32
CA ALA A 242 16.99 4.63 13.59
C ALA A 242 17.86 5.50 14.48
N VAL A 243 17.52 5.61 15.76
CA VAL A 243 18.24 6.42 16.75
C VAL A 243 18.61 5.58 17.96
N ASP A 244 19.84 5.72 18.44
CA ASP A 244 20.31 5.16 19.70
C ASP A 244 21.60 5.89 20.12
N GLY A 245 21.68 6.22 21.40
CA GLY A 245 22.67 7.13 21.94
C GLY A 245 22.72 8.47 21.19
N ALA A 246 23.93 9.00 21.04
CA ALA A 246 24.18 10.24 20.30
C ALA A 246 24.23 10.03 18.78
N VAL A 247 23.58 9.01 18.21
CA VAL A 247 23.64 8.71 16.77
C VAL A 247 22.26 8.47 16.15
N MET A 248 22.05 9.05 14.96
CA MET A 248 20.90 8.79 14.09
C MET A 248 21.38 8.22 12.75
N LEU A 249 20.84 7.06 12.35
CA LEU A 249 21.03 6.50 11.02
C LEU A 249 19.94 7.01 10.07
N THR A 250 20.35 7.47 8.90
CA THR A 250 19.45 7.78 7.77
C THR A 250 19.98 7.14 6.48
N GLN A 251 19.10 6.94 5.51
CA GLN A 251 19.46 6.50 4.16
C GLN A 251 19.06 7.59 3.16
N PRO A 252 19.92 8.55 2.81
CA PRO A 252 19.58 9.65 1.89
C PRO A 252 19.25 9.18 0.47
N ASP A 253 19.82 8.07 0.02
CA ASP A 253 19.60 7.49 -1.32
C ASP A 253 19.76 5.96 -1.34
N SER A 254 19.61 5.34 -2.51
CA SER A 254 19.71 3.89 -2.70
C SER A 254 21.13 3.32 -2.55
N HIS A 255 22.15 4.15 -2.34
CA HIS A 255 23.55 3.75 -2.38
C HIS A 255 24.29 4.06 -1.08
N THR A 256 23.77 4.93 -0.23
CA THR A 256 24.46 5.40 0.97
C THR A 256 23.58 5.31 2.21
N VAL A 257 24.18 4.85 3.32
CA VAL A 257 23.66 5.04 4.68
C VAL A 257 24.56 6.03 5.41
N VAL A 258 23.97 6.94 6.18
CA VAL A 258 24.70 7.98 6.93
C VAL A 258 24.39 7.83 8.41
N ALA A 259 25.43 7.79 9.24
CA ALA A 259 25.36 7.96 10.67
C ALA A 259 25.65 9.42 11.02
N TRP A 260 24.66 10.08 11.59
CA TRP A 260 24.74 11.45 12.10
C TRP A 260 24.99 11.42 13.58
N SER A 261 26.05 12.10 14.01
CA SER A 261 26.23 12.43 15.41
C SER A 261 25.24 13.52 15.81
N LEU A 262 24.49 13.28 16.88
CA LEU A 262 23.49 14.19 17.42
C LEU A 262 24.09 15.23 18.39
N SER A 263 25.36 15.07 18.78
CA SER A 263 26.07 15.99 19.66
C SER A 263 26.78 17.10 18.89
N ASP A 264 27.50 16.76 17.82
CA ASP A 264 28.32 17.70 17.04
C ASP A 264 27.90 17.81 15.56
N GLY A 265 26.91 17.02 15.12
CA GLY A 265 26.42 17.04 13.75
C GLY A 265 27.32 16.34 12.73
N SER A 266 28.43 15.72 13.16
CA SER A 266 29.35 15.02 12.26
C SER A 266 28.70 13.84 11.54
N GLU A 267 29.20 13.54 10.34
CA GLU A 267 28.69 12.50 9.46
C GLU A 267 29.71 11.37 9.28
N GLN A 268 29.26 10.13 9.37
CA GLN A 268 29.96 8.96 8.86
C GLN A 268 29.11 8.28 7.79
N ARG A 269 29.70 8.02 6.61
CA ARG A 269 28.99 7.45 5.46
C ARG A 269 29.39 6.00 5.21
N TYR A 270 28.43 5.19 4.79
CA TYR A 270 28.59 3.79 4.44
C TYR A 270 28.03 3.53 3.04
N GLU A 271 28.85 2.97 2.16
CA GLU A 271 28.45 2.56 0.82
C GLU A 271 27.71 1.23 0.87
N VAL A 272 26.47 1.22 0.41
CA VAL A 272 25.55 0.06 0.41
C VAL A 272 25.07 -0.35 -0.97
N ALA A 273 25.53 0.31 -2.05
CA ALA A 273 25.11 0.02 -3.41
C ALA A 273 25.24 -1.47 -3.80
N ALA A 274 26.38 -2.10 -3.47
CA ALA A 274 26.62 -3.52 -3.74
C ALA A 274 25.65 -4.44 -2.97
N TRP A 275 25.17 -4.01 -1.81
CA TRP A 275 24.23 -4.75 -0.96
C TRP A 275 22.77 -4.54 -1.35
N ASN A 276 22.44 -3.46 -2.08
CA ASN A 276 21.09 -3.20 -2.55
C ASN A 276 20.75 -3.91 -3.87
N ALA A 277 21.72 -4.49 -4.57
CA ALA A 277 21.45 -5.37 -5.69
C ALA A 277 20.78 -6.66 -5.20
N HIS A 278 19.66 -7.07 -5.82
CA HIS A 278 18.98 -8.30 -5.42
C HIS A 278 19.88 -9.52 -5.70
N PRO A 279 20.11 -10.42 -4.73
CA PRO A 279 21.06 -11.52 -4.90
C PRO A 279 20.54 -12.68 -5.76
N ALA A 280 19.22 -12.83 -5.89
CA ALA A 280 18.61 -13.84 -6.75
C ALA A 280 18.62 -13.45 -8.25
N GLU A 281 18.64 -14.46 -9.12
CA GLU A 281 18.54 -14.31 -10.57
C GLU A 281 17.31 -13.52 -11.02
N GLU A 282 17.39 -12.92 -12.21
CA GLU A 282 16.27 -12.21 -12.80
C GLU A 282 15.10 -13.15 -13.09
N PRO A 283 13.85 -12.72 -12.84
CA PRO A 283 12.70 -13.53 -13.20
C PRO A 283 12.64 -13.74 -14.72
N GLU A 284 12.24 -14.95 -15.15
CA GLU A 284 12.11 -15.27 -16.57
C GLU A 284 11.21 -14.27 -17.32
N LYS A 285 11.51 -13.97 -18.60
CA LYS A 285 10.69 -13.04 -19.42
C LYS A 285 9.21 -13.39 -19.45
N LYS A 286 8.85 -14.69 -19.37
CA LYS A 286 7.45 -15.15 -19.33
C LYS A 286 6.71 -14.76 -18.05
N ALA A 287 7.43 -14.47 -16.96
CA ALA A 287 6.87 -13.88 -15.74
C ALA A 287 6.42 -12.42 -15.95
N TYR A 288 6.84 -11.83 -17.08
CA TYR A 288 6.47 -10.52 -17.58
C TYR A 288 5.69 -10.66 -18.89
N PRO A 289 4.49 -11.28 -18.91
CA PRO A 289 3.73 -11.55 -20.14
C PRO A 289 3.38 -10.28 -20.94
N ARG A 290 3.59 -9.09 -20.37
CA ARG A 290 3.31 -7.78 -20.96
C ARG A 290 4.51 -6.82 -20.89
N GLY A 291 5.74 -7.36 -20.85
CA GLY A 291 6.98 -6.60 -20.85
C GLY A 291 7.61 -6.40 -19.47
N VAL A 292 8.94 -6.27 -19.44
CA VAL A 292 9.73 -6.02 -18.22
C VAL A 292 9.57 -4.54 -17.87
N PRO A 293 8.98 -4.20 -16.70
CA PRO A 293 8.89 -2.82 -16.24
C PRO A 293 10.30 -2.23 -15.97
N PRO A 294 10.47 -0.90 -15.99
CA PRO A 294 11.72 -0.28 -15.59
C PRO A 294 12.08 -0.65 -14.13
N MET A 295 13.38 -0.78 -13.85
CA MET A 295 13.86 -1.06 -12.50
C MET A 295 13.67 0.19 -11.63
N PRO A 296 13.20 0.01 -10.37
CA PRO A 296 13.09 1.13 -9.46
C PRO A 296 14.46 1.75 -9.16
N THR A 297 14.45 3.07 -9.03
CA THR A 297 15.61 3.90 -8.68
C THR A 297 15.75 4.12 -7.16
N ARG A 298 14.64 4.01 -6.42
CA ARG A 298 14.57 4.29 -4.98
C ARG A 298 14.34 3.00 -4.19
N LEU A 299 15.33 2.61 -3.41
CA LEU A 299 15.40 1.31 -2.74
C LEU A 299 15.56 1.51 -1.22
N PRO A 300 14.47 1.80 -0.48
CA PRO A 300 14.51 1.99 0.96
C PRO A 300 14.81 0.68 1.69
N GLY A 301 15.87 0.65 2.48
CA GLY A 301 16.20 -0.43 3.39
C GLY A 301 15.49 -0.29 4.73
N VAL A 302 16.03 -0.94 5.76
CA VAL A 302 15.63 -0.78 7.16
C VAL A 302 16.90 -0.56 7.95
N LEU A 303 16.88 0.45 8.80
CA LEU A 303 18.00 0.88 9.60
C LEU A 303 17.82 0.40 11.03
N ALA A 304 18.91 -0.01 11.67
CA ALA A 304 18.91 -0.33 13.09
C ALA A 304 20.24 0.11 13.71
N VAL A 305 20.17 0.69 14.90
CA VAL A 305 21.33 1.24 15.61
C VAL A 305 21.27 0.86 17.10
N ARG A 306 22.42 0.48 17.69
CA ARG A 306 22.59 0.27 19.14
C ARG A 306 24.06 0.45 19.56
N GLY A 307 24.36 1.39 20.44
CA GLY A 307 25.72 1.66 20.90
C GLY A 307 26.66 2.01 19.75
N ALA A 308 27.59 1.11 19.42
CA ALA A 308 28.47 1.21 18.22
C ALA A 308 28.00 0.35 17.03
N GLN A 309 26.98 -0.49 17.21
CA GLN A 309 26.46 -1.37 16.16
C GLN A 309 25.60 -0.55 15.19
N ARG A 310 25.88 -0.70 13.89
CA ARG A 310 25.18 -0.02 12.79
C ARG A 310 24.75 -1.07 11.77
N TRP A 311 23.44 -1.23 11.59
CA TRP A 311 22.90 -2.30 10.77
C TRP A 311 21.97 -1.76 9.69
N PHE A 312 22.08 -2.39 8.52
CA PHE A 312 21.25 -2.10 7.36
C PHE A 312 20.67 -3.39 6.81
N VAL A 313 19.35 -3.43 6.64
CA VAL A 313 18.68 -4.51 5.90
C VAL A 313 18.29 -3.92 4.55
N PRO A 314 18.84 -4.41 3.43
CA PRO A 314 18.47 -3.95 2.10
C PRO A 314 16.97 -4.07 1.84
N TRP A 315 16.47 -3.30 0.86
CA TRP A 315 15.05 -3.28 0.49
C TRP A 315 14.47 -4.69 0.21
N HIS A 316 15.27 -5.59 -0.36
CA HIS A 316 14.87 -6.96 -0.71
C HIS A 316 14.88 -7.95 0.46
N ARG A 317 15.42 -7.56 1.63
CA ARG A 317 15.36 -8.32 2.89
C ARG A 317 15.99 -9.72 2.88
N GLU A 318 16.89 -10.05 1.96
CA GLU A 318 17.49 -11.42 1.88
C GLU A 318 18.56 -11.67 2.96
N PHE A 319 19.22 -10.60 3.40
CA PHE A 319 20.27 -10.61 4.40
C PHE A 319 20.24 -9.29 5.20
N ALA A 320 21.04 -9.22 6.26
CA ALA A 320 21.33 -7.98 6.99
C ALA A 320 22.83 -7.68 6.90
N VAL A 321 23.19 -6.41 6.93
CA VAL A 321 24.56 -5.91 6.80
C VAL A 321 24.98 -5.23 8.10
N ASP A 322 26.08 -5.69 8.68
CA ASP A 322 26.82 -4.97 9.71
C ASP A 322 27.69 -3.92 9.01
N LEU A 323 27.24 -2.66 9.06
CA LEU A 323 27.88 -1.54 8.37
C LEU A 323 29.27 -1.24 8.95
N ALA A 324 29.45 -1.43 10.26
CA ALA A 324 30.71 -1.14 10.91
C ALA A 324 31.80 -2.15 10.50
N ARG A 325 31.40 -3.41 10.24
CA ARG A 325 32.31 -4.48 9.80
C ARG A 325 32.30 -4.70 8.29
N SER A 326 31.45 -3.99 7.55
CA SER A 326 31.21 -4.21 6.12
C SER A 326 30.93 -5.69 5.79
N ALA A 327 30.11 -6.35 6.60
CA ALA A 327 29.84 -7.78 6.50
C ALA A 327 28.35 -8.05 6.33
N SER A 328 27.98 -9.00 5.47
CA SER A 328 26.59 -9.46 5.31
C SER A 328 26.32 -10.79 6.00
N HIS A 329 25.09 -10.93 6.46
CA HIS A 329 24.61 -12.08 7.22
C HIS A 329 23.31 -12.59 6.58
N PRO A 330 23.36 -13.70 5.83
CA PRO A 330 22.18 -14.33 5.25
C PRO A 330 21.16 -14.72 6.31
N ARG A 331 19.88 -14.50 6.02
CA ARG A 331 18.78 -14.85 6.95
C ARG A 331 18.47 -16.34 7.00
N GLY A 332 18.93 -17.11 6.02
CA GLY A 332 18.53 -18.51 5.83
C GLY A 332 17.16 -18.67 5.18
N LEU A 333 16.75 -17.72 4.33
CA LEU A 333 15.55 -17.86 3.50
C LEU A 333 15.74 -18.96 2.44
N ASP A 334 14.66 -19.57 1.99
CA ASP A 334 14.69 -20.55 0.91
C ASP A 334 15.18 -19.90 -0.41
N ALA A 335 16.33 -20.34 -0.89
CA ALA A 335 16.95 -19.83 -2.11
C ALA A 335 16.11 -20.12 -3.36
N ALA A 336 15.36 -21.23 -3.40
CA ALA A 336 14.53 -21.60 -4.55
C ALA A 336 13.39 -20.60 -4.80
N ALA A 337 12.89 -19.98 -3.72
CA ALA A 337 11.88 -18.92 -3.80
C ALA A 337 12.49 -17.51 -3.99
N GLY A 338 13.81 -17.38 -4.08
CA GLY A 338 14.51 -16.10 -4.25
C GLY A 338 14.07 -15.31 -5.47
N PRO A 339 14.02 -15.89 -6.69
CA PRO A 339 13.54 -15.19 -7.88
C PRO A 339 12.08 -14.72 -7.77
N PHE A 340 11.23 -15.47 -7.04
CA PHE A 340 9.84 -15.07 -6.80
C PHE A 340 9.77 -13.89 -5.81
N ARG A 341 10.57 -13.89 -4.74
CA ARG A 341 10.68 -12.74 -3.82
C ARG A 341 11.24 -11.50 -4.51
N ARG A 342 12.24 -11.66 -5.38
CA ARG A 342 12.76 -10.57 -6.23
C ARG A 342 11.65 -9.92 -7.02
N LEU A 343 10.96 -10.73 -7.81
CA LEU A 343 9.85 -10.31 -8.66
C LEU A 343 8.78 -9.58 -7.84
N LEU A 344 8.45 -10.10 -6.66
CA LEU A 344 7.45 -9.50 -5.78
C LEU A 344 7.88 -8.12 -5.25
N MET A 345 9.12 -8.03 -4.72
CA MET A 345 9.63 -6.79 -4.15
C MET A 345 9.79 -5.72 -5.23
N GLU A 346 10.31 -6.06 -6.42
CA GLU A 346 10.44 -5.11 -7.55
C GLU A 346 9.09 -4.48 -7.91
N ARG A 347 8.01 -5.27 -7.88
CA ARG A 347 6.65 -4.78 -8.16
C ARG A 347 6.13 -3.81 -7.10
N PHE A 348 6.35 -4.10 -5.82
CA PHE A 348 5.94 -3.17 -4.75
C PHE A 348 6.73 -1.86 -4.82
N THR A 349 8.03 -1.94 -5.08
CA THR A 349 8.85 -0.74 -5.22
C THR A 349 8.41 0.11 -6.43
N GLN A 350 8.10 -0.51 -7.57
CA GLN A 350 7.54 0.20 -8.74
C GLN A 350 6.24 0.92 -8.42
N LEU A 351 5.31 0.24 -7.75
CA LEU A 351 4.05 0.86 -7.35
C LEU A 351 4.30 2.04 -6.40
N ASN A 352 5.22 1.89 -5.45
CA ASN A 352 5.60 2.96 -4.53
C ASN A 352 6.22 4.15 -5.25
N GLU A 353 7.01 3.96 -6.31
CA GLU A 353 7.58 5.09 -7.06
C GLU A 353 6.51 6.02 -7.64
N SER A 354 5.40 5.47 -8.14
CA SER A 354 4.26 6.26 -8.60
C SER A 354 3.50 6.89 -7.43
N LEU A 355 3.14 6.10 -6.41
CA LEU A 355 2.28 6.54 -5.29
C LEU A 355 2.94 7.55 -4.34
N ARG A 356 4.27 7.61 -4.33
CA ARG A 356 5.05 8.42 -3.41
C ARG A 356 4.78 9.92 -3.49
N ALA A 357 4.49 10.46 -4.68
CA ALA A 357 4.11 11.87 -4.81
C ALA A 357 2.74 12.18 -4.20
N LEU A 358 1.94 11.16 -3.86
CA LEU A 358 0.72 11.27 -3.07
C LEU A 358 0.98 10.98 -1.58
N HIS A 359 2.24 10.93 -1.16
CA HIS A 359 2.71 10.56 0.19
C HIS A 359 2.30 9.15 0.64
N ILE A 360 1.98 8.26 -0.30
CA ILE A 360 1.54 6.88 0.00
C ILE A 360 2.70 5.92 -0.27
N GLU A 361 2.99 5.07 0.72
CA GLU A 361 3.88 3.93 0.56
C GLU A 361 3.16 2.65 0.98
N VAL A 362 2.98 1.73 0.04
CA VAL A 362 2.45 0.40 0.32
C VAL A 362 3.57 -0.57 0.63
N CYS A 363 3.25 -1.60 1.40
CA CYS A 363 4.20 -2.66 1.69
C CYS A 363 3.52 -4.01 1.65
N LEU A 364 4.32 -5.05 1.45
CA LEU A 364 3.85 -6.40 1.71
C LEU A 364 3.48 -6.53 3.20
N SER A 365 2.37 -7.21 3.45
CA SER A 365 1.87 -7.50 4.78
C SER A 365 1.76 -8.98 5.09
N ALA A 366 1.83 -9.90 4.12
CA ALA A 366 2.00 -11.32 4.37
C ALA A 366 2.56 -12.06 3.16
N PHE A 367 3.39 -13.07 3.41
CA PHE A 367 3.86 -14.04 2.42
C PHE A 367 3.67 -15.46 2.94
N GLU A 368 2.68 -16.18 2.40
CA GLU A 368 2.31 -17.51 2.88
C GLU A 368 2.49 -18.53 1.77
N ARG A 369 3.44 -19.45 1.97
CA ARG A 369 3.64 -20.57 1.04
C ARG A 369 2.72 -21.72 1.40
N HIS A 370 2.00 -22.25 0.41
CA HIS A 370 1.23 -23.46 0.60
C HIS A 370 2.18 -24.65 0.87
N PRO A 371 1.93 -25.47 1.90
CA PRO A 371 2.88 -26.51 2.33
C PRO A 371 3.04 -27.66 1.31
N LYS A 372 2.07 -27.85 0.41
CA LYS A 372 2.04 -28.99 -0.55
C LYS A 372 2.04 -28.57 -2.02
N GLU A 373 1.76 -27.31 -2.30
CA GLU A 373 1.66 -26.79 -3.67
C GLU A 373 2.59 -25.59 -3.77
N PRO A 374 3.17 -25.30 -4.94
CA PRO A 374 4.03 -24.13 -5.07
C PRO A 374 3.18 -22.86 -5.26
N ARG A 375 2.09 -22.73 -4.50
CA ARG A 375 1.23 -21.56 -4.44
C ARG A 375 1.62 -20.68 -3.27
N VAL A 376 1.50 -19.38 -3.46
CA VAL A 376 1.76 -18.35 -2.45
C VAL A 376 0.51 -17.49 -2.31
N SER A 377 0.07 -17.30 -1.08
CA SER A 377 -0.89 -16.26 -0.71
C SER A 377 -0.14 -15.01 -0.26
N LEU A 378 -0.59 -13.86 -0.74
CA LEU A 378 0.00 -12.57 -0.41
C LEU A 378 -1.06 -11.68 0.21
N SER A 379 -0.62 -10.86 1.14
CA SER A 379 -1.40 -9.72 1.58
C SER A 379 -0.53 -8.47 1.48
N GLY A 380 -1.16 -7.36 1.14
CA GLY A 380 -0.52 -6.06 1.15
C GLY A 380 -1.16 -5.16 2.21
N TRP A 381 -0.35 -4.24 2.71
CA TRP A 381 -0.76 -3.18 3.61
C TRP A 381 -0.60 -1.84 2.92
N LYS A 382 -1.55 -0.95 3.17
CA LYS A 382 -1.50 0.44 2.73
C LYS A 382 -1.89 1.36 3.88
N PRO A 383 -1.28 2.55 3.97
CA PRO A 383 -1.66 3.53 4.97
C PRO A 383 -3.08 4.05 4.68
N PRO A 384 -3.70 4.79 5.62
CA PRO A 384 -4.84 5.64 5.31
C PRO A 384 -4.53 6.49 4.08
N ILE A 385 -5.47 6.51 3.13
CA ILE A 385 -5.32 7.16 1.84
C ILE A 385 -5.98 8.56 1.93
N PRO A 386 -5.44 9.60 1.26
CA PRO A 386 -6.06 10.92 1.21
C PRO A 386 -7.51 10.86 0.72
N LYS A 387 -8.30 11.86 1.09
CA LYS A 387 -9.64 12.03 0.53
C LYS A 387 -9.55 12.50 -0.93
N GLY A 388 -10.63 12.34 -1.70
CA GLY A 388 -10.77 12.88 -3.04
C GLY A 388 -10.28 11.95 -4.15
N LEU A 389 -10.13 12.51 -5.36
CA LEU A 389 -9.77 11.76 -6.56
C LEU A 389 -8.38 11.13 -6.49
N ALA A 390 -7.39 11.83 -5.91
CA ALA A 390 -6.04 11.32 -5.77
C ALA A 390 -6.00 10.04 -4.93
N GLY A 391 -6.74 10.01 -3.82
CA GLY A 391 -6.85 8.82 -2.98
C GLY A 391 -7.55 7.66 -3.67
N ARG A 392 -8.62 7.96 -4.41
CA ARG A 392 -9.34 7.00 -5.26
C ARG A 392 -8.42 6.37 -6.33
N VAL A 393 -7.63 7.18 -7.03
CA VAL A 393 -6.62 6.72 -8.00
C VAL A 393 -5.58 5.83 -7.34
N ALA A 394 -5.06 6.24 -6.17
CA ALA A 394 -4.12 5.43 -5.41
C ALA A 394 -4.71 4.07 -5.01
N ASP A 395 -5.94 4.04 -4.48
CA ASP A 395 -6.62 2.79 -4.11
C ASP A 395 -6.81 1.88 -5.32
N ALA A 396 -7.22 2.45 -6.46
CA ALA A 396 -7.37 1.71 -7.70
C ALA A 396 -6.06 1.04 -8.10
N LEU A 397 -4.93 1.78 -8.15
CA LEU A 397 -3.61 1.23 -8.50
C LEU A 397 -3.14 0.14 -7.52
N VAL A 398 -3.39 0.30 -6.22
CA VAL A 398 -3.01 -0.70 -5.20
C VAL A 398 -3.83 -1.97 -5.34
N GLN A 399 -5.15 -1.85 -5.46
CA GLN A 399 -6.05 -2.98 -5.69
C GLN A 399 -5.75 -3.71 -6.99
N ASP A 400 -5.17 -2.99 -7.91
CA ASP A 400 -4.86 -3.47 -9.20
C ASP A 400 -3.57 -4.30 -9.21
N LEU A 401 -2.51 -3.85 -8.51
CA LEU A 401 -1.36 -4.70 -8.18
C LEU A 401 -1.78 -6.02 -7.54
N TYR A 402 -2.79 -5.97 -6.66
CA TYR A 402 -3.40 -7.16 -6.12
C TYR A 402 -4.03 -7.95 -7.27
N ASN A 403 -5.18 -7.54 -7.79
CA ASN A 403 -5.99 -8.37 -8.68
C ASN A 403 -5.32 -8.76 -10.02
N ARG A 404 -4.28 -8.05 -10.48
CA ARG A 404 -3.71 -8.22 -11.84
C ARG A 404 -2.58 -9.23 -11.95
N VAL A 405 -1.78 -9.44 -10.91
CA VAL A 405 -0.49 -10.09 -11.14
C VAL A 405 -0.55 -11.57 -10.78
N GLU A 406 -0.90 -12.41 -11.74
CA GLU A 406 -0.54 -13.82 -11.70
C GLU A 406 0.99 -13.92 -11.84
N LEU A 407 1.71 -13.63 -10.75
CA LEU A 407 3.14 -13.82 -10.70
C LEU A 407 3.38 -15.32 -10.75
N HIS A 408 4.01 -15.77 -11.85
CA HIS A 408 4.45 -17.13 -12.00
C HIS A 408 5.91 -17.16 -12.43
N THR A 409 6.78 -17.66 -11.56
CA THR A 409 8.20 -17.84 -11.88
C THR A 409 8.78 -18.97 -11.05
N HIS A 410 9.70 -19.74 -11.63
CA HIS A 410 10.42 -20.82 -10.93
C HIS A 410 9.49 -21.80 -10.20
N GLY A 411 8.34 -22.12 -10.81
CA GLY A 411 7.32 -23.03 -10.25
C GLY A 411 6.41 -22.41 -9.20
N HIS A 412 6.71 -21.20 -8.70
CA HIS A 412 5.90 -20.49 -7.71
C HIS A 412 4.79 -19.67 -8.38
N ARG A 413 3.58 -19.71 -7.81
CA ARG A 413 2.39 -18.98 -8.30
C ARG A 413 1.71 -18.15 -7.21
N TRP A 414 1.24 -16.95 -7.55
CA TRP A 414 0.31 -16.15 -6.73
C TRP A 414 -1.13 -16.72 -6.78
N SER A 415 -1.79 -16.95 -5.63
CA SER A 415 -3.16 -17.51 -5.62
C SER A 415 -4.23 -16.89 -4.68
N SER A 416 -4.03 -15.76 -4.00
CA SER A 416 -5.14 -15.11 -3.24
C SER A 416 -4.77 -13.71 -2.72
N PHE A 417 -5.80 -12.94 -2.32
CA PHE A 417 -5.69 -11.59 -1.77
C PHE A 417 -6.28 -11.46 -0.38
N GLY A 418 -5.55 -10.75 0.48
CA GLY A 418 -6.11 -9.95 1.57
C GLY A 418 -5.51 -8.54 1.49
N SER A 419 -6.34 -7.50 1.58
CA SER A 419 -5.87 -6.14 1.81
C SER A 419 -6.11 -5.77 3.26
N GLU A 420 -5.07 -5.33 3.97
CA GLU A 420 -5.16 -4.82 5.33
C GLU A 420 -4.84 -3.31 5.30
N GLY A 421 -5.59 -2.47 6.04
CA GLY A 421 -5.31 -1.02 6.12
C GLY A 421 -6.47 -0.12 5.71
N GLY A 422 -6.16 1.16 5.47
CA GLY A 422 -7.16 2.23 5.31
C GLY A 422 -7.93 2.19 3.98
N PHE A 423 -9.10 2.82 3.96
CA PHE A 423 -9.92 3.04 2.77
C PHE A 423 -10.01 4.54 2.49
N SER A 424 -10.17 4.91 1.21
CA SER A 424 -10.54 6.29 0.87
C SER A 424 -11.93 6.57 1.42
N GLN A 425 -12.10 7.69 2.13
CA GLN A 425 -13.45 8.20 2.44
C GLN A 425 -13.99 8.95 1.22
N GLU A 426 -15.29 8.84 0.96
CA GLU A 426 -15.95 9.56 -0.13
C GLU A 426 -15.90 11.08 0.10
N SER A 427 -15.69 11.84 -0.98
CA SER A 427 -15.53 13.31 -0.95
C SER A 427 -16.48 14.02 -1.92
N GLY A 428 -17.46 13.29 -2.47
CA GLY A 428 -18.28 13.76 -3.59
C GLY A 428 -17.59 13.59 -4.96
N PRO A 429 -18.17 14.18 -6.02
CA PRO A 429 -17.58 14.21 -7.35
C PRO A 429 -16.36 15.12 -7.38
N ALA A 430 -15.33 14.74 -8.14
CA ALA A 430 -14.11 15.51 -8.26
C ALA A 430 -14.28 16.72 -9.20
N SER A 431 -13.78 17.87 -8.75
CA SER A 431 -13.78 19.12 -9.51
C SER A 431 -12.80 19.09 -10.70
N LEU A 432 -12.96 20.01 -11.66
CA LEU A 432 -12.03 20.13 -12.78
C LEU A 432 -10.57 20.34 -12.31
N ASP A 433 -10.34 21.13 -11.28
CA ASP A 433 -8.99 21.42 -10.78
C ASP A 433 -8.34 20.17 -10.16
N GLU A 434 -9.11 19.37 -9.40
CA GLU A 434 -8.65 18.08 -8.89
C GLU A 434 -8.32 17.11 -10.03
N VAL A 435 -9.17 17.07 -11.06
CA VAL A 435 -8.93 16.24 -12.25
C VAL A 435 -7.66 16.66 -12.96
N ARG A 436 -7.42 17.96 -13.16
CA ARG A 436 -6.18 18.47 -13.78
C ARG A 436 -4.95 18.13 -12.95
N ALA A 437 -5.02 18.29 -11.63
CA ALA A 437 -3.92 17.95 -10.73
C ALA A 437 -3.57 16.45 -10.82
N VAL A 438 -4.59 15.58 -10.80
CA VAL A 438 -4.41 14.14 -10.93
C VAL A 438 -3.89 13.74 -12.31
N LEU A 439 -4.38 14.34 -13.39
CA LEU A 439 -3.88 14.07 -14.74
C LEU A 439 -2.44 14.56 -14.93
N ALA A 440 -2.07 15.70 -14.34
CA ALA A 440 -0.69 16.18 -14.34
C ALA A 440 0.24 15.22 -13.58
N TRP A 441 -0.21 14.72 -12.42
CA TRP A 441 0.50 13.66 -11.69
C TRP A 441 0.62 12.38 -12.54
N MET A 442 -0.46 11.96 -13.22
CA MET A 442 -0.46 10.79 -14.09
C MET A 442 0.57 10.91 -15.23
N ILE A 443 0.69 12.08 -15.87
CA ILE A 443 1.73 12.36 -16.86
C ILE A 443 3.13 12.22 -16.25
N ALA A 444 3.36 12.85 -15.09
CA ALA A 444 4.67 12.88 -14.44
C ALA A 444 5.15 11.50 -13.96
N HIS A 445 4.22 10.59 -13.65
CA HIS A 445 4.51 9.25 -13.13
C HIS A 445 4.19 8.12 -14.12
N ASP A 446 3.96 8.47 -15.38
CA ASP A 446 3.65 7.54 -16.47
C ASP A 446 2.47 6.59 -16.23
N VAL A 447 1.48 7.06 -15.48
CA VAL A 447 0.20 6.38 -15.23
C VAL A 447 -0.81 6.88 -16.25
N ILE A 448 -1.58 6.02 -16.91
CA ILE A 448 -2.64 6.44 -17.84
C ILE A 448 -4.04 6.24 -17.22
N PRO A 449 -5.08 6.98 -17.66
CA PRO A 449 -6.41 6.88 -17.05
C PRO A 449 -6.99 5.47 -17.01
N THR A 450 -6.68 4.64 -18.01
CA THR A 450 -7.13 3.25 -18.05
C THR A 450 -6.48 2.35 -17.00
N ASP A 451 -5.38 2.75 -16.37
CA ASP A 451 -4.77 1.98 -15.28
C ASP A 451 -5.69 1.89 -14.06
N VAL A 452 -6.57 2.87 -13.86
CA VAL A 452 -7.54 2.92 -12.75
C VAL A 452 -8.97 2.56 -13.16
N ALA A 453 -9.16 1.98 -14.35
CA ALA A 453 -10.47 1.78 -14.97
C ALA A 453 -11.48 0.99 -14.12
N ARG A 454 -11.02 -0.01 -13.35
CA ARG A 454 -11.88 -0.84 -12.49
C ARG A 454 -12.70 -0.01 -11.50
N MET A 455 -12.07 0.97 -10.88
CA MET A 455 -12.74 1.84 -9.90
C MET A 455 -13.79 2.71 -10.60
N LEU A 456 -13.45 3.27 -11.76
CA LEU A 456 -14.36 4.10 -12.53
C LEU A 456 -15.55 3.30 -13.05
N GLY A 457 -15.33 2.13 -13.66
CA GLY A 457 -16.40 1.27 -14.18
C GLY A 457 -17.48 0.97 -13.15
N SER A 458 -17.09 0.56 -11.93
CA SER A 458 -18.05 0.31 -10.83
C SER A 458 -18.80 1.56 -10.38
N ALA A 459 -18.15 2.73 -10.34
CA ALA A 459 -18.80 3.99 -9.97
C ALA A 459 -19.87 4.39 -11.01
N TYR A 460 -19.54 4.26 -12.30
CA TYR A 460 -20.50 4.52 -13.38
C TYR A 460 -21.64 3.52 -13.43
N ASP A 461 -21.39 2.24 -13.18
CA ASP A 461 -22.45 1.23 -13.09
C ASP A 461 -23.46 1.59 -11.99
N ASN A 462 -22.99 1.98 -10.80
CA ASN A 462 -23.87 2.47 -9.73
C ASN A 462 -24.60 3.77 -10.11
N GLY A 463 -23.91 4.71 -10.77
CA GLY A 463 -24.48 5.97 -11.22
C GLY A 463 -25.59 5.80 -12.26
N LEU A 464 -25.35 4.94 -13.25
CA LEU A 464 -26.27 4.64 -14.35
C LEU A 464 -27.37 3.65 -13.95
N GLY A 465 -27.26 2.99 -12.79
CA GLY A 465 -28.18 1.97 -12.34
C GLY A 465 -28.04 0.65 -13.10
N ILE A 466 -26.81 0.19 -13.30
CA ILE A 466 -26.48 -1.05 -14.03
C ILE A 466 -25.81 -2.01 -13.04
N PRO A 467 -26.48 -3.04 -12.48
CA PRO A 467 -27.86 -3.49 -12.70
C PRO A 467 -28.85 -3.08 -11.60
N SER A 468 -28.53 -2.07 -10.79
CA SER A 468 -29.37 -1.68 -9.63
C SER A 468 -30.10 -0.36 -9.87
N ALA A 469 -30.79 0.19 -8.88
CA ALA A 469 -31.37 1.53 -9.02
C ALA A 469 -30.26 2.59 -9.19
N PRO A 470 -30.45 3.60 -10.08
CA PRO A 470 -29.43 4.63 -10.30
C PRO A 470 -29.15 5.43 -9.03
N ARG A 471 -27.87 5.72 -8.79
CA ARG A 471 -27.38 6.55 -7.68
C ARG A 471 -26.64 7.77 -8.23
N PRO A 472 -27.31 8.90 -8.48
CA PRO A 472 -26.69 10.06 -9.14
C PRO A 472 -25.46 10.61 -8.42
N ASP A 473 -25.35 10.41 -7.11
CA ASP A 473 -24.22 10.77 -6.26
C ASP A 473 -23.01 9.82 -6.40
N ALA A 474 -23.15 8.70 -7.11
CA ALA A 474 -22.07 7.75 -7.35
C ALA A 474 -21.06 8.19 -8.43
N PHE A 475 -21.39 9.20 -9.25
CA PHE A 475 -20.50 9.64 -10.32
C PHE A 475 -19.22 10.28 -9.75
N PRO A 476 -18.02 9.89 -10.25
CA PRO A 476 -16.77 10.29 -9.64
C PRO A 476 -16.30 11.70 -10.01
N PHE A 477 -16.93 12.38 -10.98
CA PHE A 477 -16.48 13.66 -11.53
C PHE A 477 -17.63 14.64 -11.76
N GLU A 478 -17.32 15.92 -11.76
CA GLU A 478 -18.13 16.94 -12.43
C GLU A 478 -18.01 16.83 -13.96
N ALA A 479 -18.97 17.41 -14.69
CA ALA A 479 -19.10 17.20 -16.14
C ALA A 479 -17.83 17.59 -16.95
N GLU A 480 -17.22 18.74 -16.65
CA GLU A 480 -15.99 19.17 -17.34
C GLU A 480 -14.80 18.25 -17.02
N GLY A 481 -14.71 17.77 -15.79
CA GLY A 481 -13.70 16.81 -15.35
C GLY A 481 -13.87 15.45 -16.03
N GLU A 482 -15.11 14.96 -16.13
CA GLU A 482 -15.45 13.71 -16.83
C GLU A 482 -14.99 13.74 -18.29
N ARG A 483 -15.26 14.84 -19.01
CA ARG A 483 -14.81 15.04 -20.39
C ARG A 483 -13.30 14.88 -20.52
N LEU A 484 -12.58 15.55 -19.62
CA LEU A 484 -11.13 15.62 -19.66
C LEU A 484 -10.51 14.25 -19.41
N VAL A 485 -11.05 13.47 -18.47
CA VAL A 485 -10.62 12.09 -18.20
C VAL A 485 -10.94 11.17 -19.39
N LEU A 486 -12.15 11.26 -19.95
CA LEU A 486 -12.54 10.44 -21.10
C LEU A 486 -11.64 10.71 -22.30
N ARG A 487 -11.39 11.99 -22.59
CA ARG A 487 -10.49 12.37 -23.68
C ARG A 487 -9.06 11.91 -23.42
N ALA A 488 -8.52 12.15 -22.23
CA ALA A 488 -7.18 11.69 -21.87
C ALA A 488 -7.03 10.17 -22.01
N ALA A 489 -8.05 9.40 -21.64
CA ALA A 489 -8.07 7.94 -21.83
C ALA A 489 -7.98 7.57 -23.32
N LEU A 490 -8.77 8.21 -24.19
CA LEU A 490 -8.74 7.94 -25.63
C LEU A 490 -7.43 8.37 -26.30
N GLU A 491 -6.92 9.56 -25.97
CA GLU A 491 -5.65 10.09 -26.49
C GLU A 491 -4.48 9.18 -26.10
N THR A 492 -4.43 8.74 -24.84
CA THR A 492 -3.37 7.84 -24.37
C THR A 492 -3.45 6.45 -25.00
N LEU A 493 -4.66 5.93 -25.26
CA LEU A 493 -4.83 4.67 -25.99
C LEU A 493 -4.42 4.79 -27.46
N ALA A 494 -4.77 5.90 -28.12
CA ALA A 494 -4.41 6.16 -29.51
C ALA A 494 -2.89 6.35 -29.68
N ALA A 495 -2.21 6.91 -28.69
CA ALA A 495 -0.77 7.17 -28.72
C ALA A 495 0.09 6.07 -28.09
N ASN A 496 -0.51 5.01 -27.49
CA ASN A 496 0.20 4.00 -26.71
C ASN A 496 0.96 4.56 -25.49
N GLY A 497 0.36 5.54 -24.81
CA GLY A 497 0.92 6.27 -23.68
C GLY A 497 0.65 7.78 -23.78
N TRP A 498 1.31 8.57 -22.94
CA TRP A 498 1.21 10.03 -23.00
C TRP A 498 1.96 10.59 -24.21
N ALA A 499 1.24 11.24 -25.14
CA ALA A 499 1.84 12.02 -26.23
C ALA A 499 2.14 13.48 -25.83
N VAL A 500 1.72 13.89 -24.64
CA VAL A 500 1.80 15.25 -24.13
C VAL A 500 2.54 15.29 -22.80
N THR A 501 3.20 16.41 -22.52
CA THR A 501 3.89 16.68 -21.24
C THR A 501 3.04 17.49 -20.26
N SER A 502 1.90 18.02 -20.72
CA SER A 502 0.89 18.70 -19.90
C SER A 502 -0.47 18.57 -20.59
N ILE A 503 -1.56 18.66 -19.81
CA ILE A 503 -2.92 18.56 -20.35
C ILE A 503 -3.28 19.86 -21.10
N PRO A 504 -3.53 19.81 -22.42
CA PRO A 504 -3.91 21.00 -23.19
C PRO A 504 -5.26 21.57 -22.72
N ASP A 505 -5.33 22.89 -22.56
CA ASP A 505 -6.59 23.56 -22.19
C ASP A 505 -7.71 23.33 -23.21
N SER A 506 -7.34 23.09 -24.48
CA SER A 506 -8.27 22.86 -25.59
C SER A 506 -9.02 21.53 -25.48
N TRP A 507 -8.49 20.53 -24.76
CA TRP A 507 -9.17 19.24 -24.53
C TRP A 507 -10.51 19.38 -23.79
N ARG A 508 -10.70 20.51 -23.08
CA ARG A 508 -11.97 20.83 -22.41
C ARG A 508 -13.10 21.14 -23.38
N THR A 509 -12.78 21.67 -24.56
CA THR A 509 -13.78 22.21 -25.49
C THR A 509 -13.79 21.49 -26.82
N GLU A 510 -12.66 20.96 -27.26
CA GLU A 510 -12.57 20.23 -28.51
C GLU A 510 -13.39 18.93 -28.46
N PRO A 511 -14.16 18.60 -29.52
CA PRO A 511 -15.04 17.43 -29.54
C PRO A 511 -14.26 16.12 -29.50
N ILE A 512 -14.83 15.10 -28.85
CA ILE A 512 -14.32 13.74 -28.90
C ILE A 512 -14.89 13.10 -30.18
N THR A 513 -14.04 12.86 -31.17
CA THR A 513 -14.47 12.49 -32.53
C THR A 513 -14.39 10.99 -32.80
N LEU A 514 -15.10 10.56 -33.84
CA LEU A 514 -15.00 9.20 -34.37
C LEU A 514 -13.58 8.87 -34.87
N ASP A 515 -12.83 9.86 -35.37
CA ASP A 515 -11.46 9.66 -35.83
C ASP A 515 -10.51 9.31 -34.67
N LEU A 516 -10.69 9.94 -33.50
CA LEU A 516 -9.94 9.56 -32.30
C LEU A 516 -10.28 8.12 -31.86
N ALA A 517 -11.56 7.73 -31.87
CA ALA A 517 -11.96 6.35 -31.58
C ALA A 517 -11.36 5.34 -32.58
N ARG A 518 -11.34 5.68 -33.88
CA ARG A 518 -10.70 4.86 -34.92
C ARG A 518 -9.18 4.73 -34.72
N ALA A 519 -8.52 5.82 -34.29
CA ALA A 519 -7.11 5.77 -33.94
C ALA A 519 -6.85 4.77 -32.80
N VAL A 520 -7.66 4.80 -31.73
CA VAL A 520 -7.60 3.82 -30.64
C VAL A 520 -7.77 2.39 -31.18
N ILE A 521 -8.81 2.15 -31.97
CA ILE A 521 -9.10 0.84 -32.56
C ILE A 521 -7.91 0.31 -33.38
N SER A 522 -7.35 1.14 -34.26
CA SER A 522 -6.22 0.75 -35.13
C SER A 522 -4.93 0.43 -34.36
N ARG A 523 -4.78 0.98 -33.15
CA ARG A 523 -3.59 0.82 -32.32
C ARG A 523 -3.72 -0.26 -31.26
N ARG A 524 -4.92 -0.81 -31.10
CA ARG A 524 -5.26 -1.79 -30.07
C ARG A 524 -4.33 -3.01 -30.06
N GLU A 525 -3.98 -3.53 -31.23
CA GLU A 525 -3.07 -4.68 -31.36
C GLU A 525 -1.59 -4.32 -31.16
N ALA A 526 -1.23 -3.06 -31.42
CA ALA A 526 0.11 -2.52 -31.26
C ALA A 526 0.34 -1.88 -29.89
N PHE A 527 -0.64 -1.96 -28.98
CA PHE A 527 -0.55 -1.37 -27.65
C PHE A 527 0.44 -2.20 -26.82
N THR A 528 1.60 -1.61 -26.55
CA THR A 528 2.69 -2.29 -25.83
C THR A 528 2.57 -2.16 -24.32
N ARG A 529 1.72 -1.23 -23.86
CA ARG A 529 1.41 -1.06 -22.43
C ARG A 529 0.38 -2.06 -21.96
N TYR A 530 0.30 -2.22 -20.65
CA TYR A 530 -0.76 -2.99 -20.04
C TYR A 530 -2.11 -2.27 -20.26
N LEU A 531 -3.09 -2.97 -20.84
CA LEU A 531 -4.49 -2.50 -20.87
C LEU A 531 -5.31 -3.22 -19.80
N ASN A 532 -5.95 -2.46 -18.92
CA ASN A 532 -6.90 -2.98 -17.92
C ASN A 532 -8.06 -3.67 -18.62
N ARG A 533 -8.42 -4.87 -18.16
CA ARG A 533 -9.63 -5.59 -18.64
C ARG A 533 -10.90 -4.75 -18.46
N ASP A 534 -10.90 -3.87 -17.45
CA ASP A 534 -12.00 -2.97 -17.16
C ASP A 534 -11.89 -1.64 -17.93
N ALA A 535 -10.90 -1.46 -18.81
CA ALA A 535 -10.76 -0.25 -19.63
C ALA A 535 -11.98 -0.05 -20.54
N SER A 536 -12.41 -1.10 -21.24
CA SER A 536 -13.63 -1.07 -22.07
C SER A 536 -14.89 -0.82 -21.24
N HIS A 537 -14.92 -1.32 -20.00
CA HIS A 537 -16.01 -1.06 -19.06
C HIS A 537 -16.06 0.41 -18.67
N MET A 538 -14.94 1.01 -18.26
CA MET A 538 -14.86 2.44 -17.97
C MET A 538 -15.25 3.28 -19.21
N LEU A 539 -14.62 3.03 -20.35
CA LEU A 539 -14.82 3.82 -21.57
C LEU A 539 -16.27 3.77 -22.04
N SER A 540 -16.89 2.58 -22.10
CA SER A 540 -18.25 2.46 -22.61
C SER A 540 -19.25 3.24 -21.76
N LYS A 541 -19.10 3.20 -20.43
CA LYS A 541 -20.01 3.88 -19.50
C LYS A 541 -19.78 5.39 -19.47
N MET A 542 -18.52 5.84 -19.54
CA MET A 542 -18.19 7.27 -19.67
C MET A 542 -18.71 7.85 -20.99
N ILE A 543 -18.53 7.16 -22.12
CA ILE A 543 -19.06 7.62 -23.41
C ILE A 543 -20.59 7.73 -23.35
N ALA A 544 -21.26 6.68 -22.84
CA ALA A 544 -22.72 6.70 -22.71
C ALA A 544 -23.23 7.81 -21.80
N ARG A 545 -22.56 8.07 -20.67
CA ARG A 545 -22.98 9.09 -19.71
C ARG A 545 -22.68 10.51 -20.17
N HIS A 546 -21.48 10.73 -20.69
CA HIS A 546 -20.93 12.07 -20.96
C HIS A 546 -21.34 12.62 -22.32
N LEU A 547 -21.25 11.78 -23.35
CA LEU A 547 -21.57 12.17 -24.73
C LEU A 547 -23.01 11.81 -25.11
N ASP A 548 -23.64 10.91 -24.36
CA ASP A 548 -25.04 10.55 -24.51
C ASP A 548 -25.36 10.16 -25.97
N ALA A 549 -26.35 10.79 -26.62
CA ALA A 549 -26.67 10.55 -28.03
C ALA A 549 -25.47 10.77 -28.98
N GLU A 550 -24.64 11.79 -28.74
CA GLU A 550 -23.44 12.07 -29.56
C GLU A 550 -22.36 10.99 -29.44
N GLY A 551 -22.41 10.18 -28.36
CA GLY A 551 -21.50 9.07 -28.12
C GLY A 551 -21.83 7.82 -28.93
N MET A 552 -23.04 7.69 -29.49
CA MET A 552 -23.49 6.47 -30.17
C MET A 552 -22.56 6.02 -31.32
N PRO A 553 -22.08 6.90 -32.22
CA PRO A 553 -21.15 6.50 -33.28
C PRO A 553 -19.84 5.90 -32.74
N LEU A 554 -19.33 6.42 -31.62
CA LEU A 554 -18.10 5.93 -30.98
C LEU A 554 -18.33 4.54 -30.36
N LEU A 555 -19.44 4.38 -29.62
CA LEU A 555 -19.83 3.10 -29.03
C LEU A 555 -19.99 2.01 -30.11
N LEU A 556 -20.68 2.33 -31.21
CA LEU A 556 -20.84 1.41 -32.33
C LEU A 556 -19.50 1.08 -33.00
N ALA A 557 -18.59 2.03 -33.15
CA ALA A 557 -17.27 1.77 -33.74
C ALA A 557 -16.44 0.79 -32.90
N PHE A 558 -16.39 0.97 -31.57
CA PHE A 558 -15.72 0.03 -30.67
C PHE A 558 -16.39 -1.34 -30.65
N PHE A 559 -17.72 -1.38 -30.62
CA PHE A 559 -18.50 -2.61 -30.65
C PHE A 559 -18.26 -3.43 -31.93
N GLU A 560 -18.30 -2.79 -33.10
CA GLU A 560 -18.03 -3.44 -34.38
C GLU A 560 -16.59 -3.93 -34.49
N SER A 561 -15.63 -3.16 -33.97
CA SER A 561 -14.22 -3.59 -33.91
C SER A 561 -14.04 -4.84 -33.05
N ALA A 562 -14.72 -4.94 -31.91
CA ALA A 562 -14.66 -6.12 -31.04
C ALA A 562 -15.21 -7.38 -31.72
N VAL A 563 -16.15 -7.25 -32.66
CA VAL A 563 -16.66 -8.36 -33.48
C VAL A 563 -15.62 -8.81 -34.52
N ALA A 564 -14.90 -7.86 -35.13
CA ALA A 564 -13.93 -8.15 -36.19
C ALA A 564 -12.62 -8.77 -35.67
N ALA A 565 -12.18 -8.38 -34.47
CA ALA A 565 -10.98 -8.88 -33.82
C ALA A 565 -11.29 -9.24 -32.36
N PRO A 566 -11.84 -10.45 -32.10
CA PRO A 566 -12.27 -10.86 -30.76
C PRO A 566 -11.06 -11.19 -29.87
N LEU A 567 -10.36 -10.14 -29.43
CA LEU A 567 -9.20 -10.23 -28.55
C LEU A 567 -9.61 -10.29 -27.07
N ALA A 568 -10.85 -9.88 -26.73
CA ALA A 568 -11.44 -9.99 -25.40
C ALA A 568 -12.97 -10.07 -25.49
N SER A 569 -13.57 -11.17 -25.00
CA SER A 569 -15.04 -11.36 -24.99
C SER A 569 -15.79 -10.25 -24.25
N ASP A 570 -15.16 -9.68 -23.22
CA ASP A 570 -15.83 -8.76 -22.31
C ASP A 570 -16.17 -7.41 -22.97
N ASP A 571 -15.37 -6.96 -23.94
CA ASP A 571 -15.58 -5.68 -24.65
C ASP A 571 -16.95 -5.60 -25.30
N LEU A 572 -17.34 -6.67 -26.01
CA LEU A 572 -18.58 -6.73 -26.75
C LEU A 572 -19.77 -6.54 -25.81
N ARG A 573 -19.74 -7.22 -24.66
CA ARG A 573 -20.73 -7.06 -23.60
C ARG A 573 -20.72 -5.65 -23.01
N ARG A 574 -19.54 -5.08 -22.68
CA ARG A 574 -19.44 -3.74 -22.06
C ARG A 574 -19.93 -2.63 -22.96
N PHE A 575 -19.61 -2.66 -24.26
CA PHE A 575 -20.11 -1.69 -25.23
C PHE A 575 -21.59 -1.94 -25.56
N GLY A 576 -22.03 -3.20 -25.66
CA GLY A 576 -23.43 -3.54 -25.89
C GLY A 576 -24.37 -3.05 -24.78
N GLU A 577 -23.95 -3.15 -23.51
CA GLU A 577 -24.68 -2.58 -22.37
C GLU A 577 -24.82 -1.05 -22.46
N ALA A 578 -23.75 -0.36 -22.86
CA ALA A 578 -23.75 1.10 -23.02
C ALA A 578 -24.62 1.54 -24.20
N ILE A 579 -24.53 0.85 -25.34
CA ILE A 579 -25.38 1.08 -26.53
C ILE A 579 -26.86 0.92 -26.17
N ALA A 580 -27.22 -0.16 -25.47
CA ALA A 580 -28.58 -0.39 -25.03
C ALA A 580 -29.08 0.73 -24.11
N TRP A 581 -28.25 1.18 -23.17
CA TRP A 581 -28.58 2.30 -22.29
C TRP A 581 -28.86 3.59 -23.07
N VAL A 582 -27.98 3.99 -24.00
CA VAL A 582 -28.17 5.23 -24.80
C VAL A 582 -29.40 5.10 -25.70
N ALA A 583 -29.58 3.97 -26.39
CA ALA A 583 -30.74 3.75 -27.26
C ALA A 583 -32.08 3.74 -26.53
N HIS A 584 -32.10 3.47 -25.21
CA HIS A 584 -33.30 3.59 -24.39
C HIS A 584 -33.62 5.03 -24.00
N HIS A 585 -32.60 5.86 -23.78
CA HIS A 585 -32.76 7.29 -23.48
C HIS A 585 -33.04 8.11 -24.75
N HIS A 586 -32.61 7.61 -25.91
CA HIS A 586 -32.77 8.21 -27.24
C HIS A 586 -33.42 7.21 -28.21
N PRO A 587 -34.73 6.96 -28.10
CA PRO A 587 -35.44 5.96 -28.90
C PRO A 587 -35.35 6.18 -30.41
N GLU A 588 -35.09 7.41 -30.85
CA GLU A 588 -34.87 7.77 -32.26
C GLU A 588 -33.62 7.11 -32.86
N LEU A 589 -32.63 6.74 -32.04
CA LEU A 589 -31.41 6.04 -32.50
C LEU A 589 -31.61 4.53 -32.66
N ARG A 590 -32.74 3.99 -32.19
CA ARG A 590 -32.99 2.54 -32.06
C ARG A 590 -32.85 1.78 -33.38
N ASP A 591 -33.46 2.28 -34.45
CA ASP A 591 -33.51 1.57 -35.73
C ASP A 591 -32.13 1.52 -36.39
N GLU A 592 -31.35 2.60 -36.30
CA GLU A 592 -29.96 2.64 -36.76
C GLU A 592 -29.09 1.64 -35.99
N VAL A 593 -29.20 1.64 -34.66
CA VAL A 593 -28.46 0.71 -33.79
C VAL A 593 -28.80 -0.74 -34.11
N LEU A 594 -30.10 -1.07 -34.24
CA LEU A 594 -30.53 -2.41 -34.60
C LEU A 594 -29.99 -2.85 -35.96
N ALA A 595 -30.02 -1.98 -36.96
CA ALA A 595 -29.46 -2.29 -38.28
C ALA A 595 -27.95 -2.59 -38.22
N ARG A 596 -27.20 -1.84 -37.40
CA ARG A 596 -25.75 -2.04 -37.21
C ARG A 596 -25.44 -3.33 -36.45
N VAL A 597 -26.18 -3.63 -35.39
CA VAL A 597 -26.05 -4.89 -34.63
C VAL A 597 -26.45 -6.10 -35.49
N ASP A 598 -27.52 -6.00 -36.29
CA ASP A 598 -27.93 -7.05 -37.23
C ASP A 598 -26.87 -7.30 -38.29
N ALA A 599 -26.21 -6.25 -38.79
CA ALA A 599 -25.07 -6.39 -39.69
C ALA A 599 -23.86 -7.06 -39.02
N CYS A 600 -23.64 -6.89 -37.72
CA CYS A 600 -22.63 -7.64 -36.96
C CYS A 600 -23.00 -9.11 -36.80
N LEU A 601 -24.26 -9.42 -36.47
CA LEU A 601 -24.78 -10.78 -36.38
C LEU A 601 -24.65 -11.54 -37.69
N ALA A 602 -24.88 -10.86 -38.83
CA ALA A 602 -24.71 -11.45 -40.15
C ALA A 602 -23.24 -11.73 -40.51
N ARG A 603 -22.29 -10.99 -39.91
CA ARG A 603 -20.83 -11.10 -40.17
C ARG A 603 -20.10 -12.05 -39.21
N GLY A 604 -20.64 -12.30 -38.00
CA GLY A 604 -19.98 -13.09 -36.96
C GLY A 604 -19.80 -14.57 -37.32
N GLY A 605 -18.58 -15.11 -37.18
CA GLY A 605 -18.30 -16.52 -37.38
C GLY A 605 -19.00 -17.42 -36.34
N PHE A 606 -19.66 -18.48 -36.80
CA PHE A 606 -20.47 -19.43 -36.01
C PHE A 606 -19.71 -20.30 -34.98
N GLY A 607 -18.42 -20.03 -34.71
CA GLY A 607 -17.55 -20.92 -33.93
C GLY A 607 -17.34 -20.53 -32.46
N GLN A 608 -17.73 -19.33 -32.02
CA GLN A 608 -17.51 -18.86 -30.64
C GLN A 608 -18.85 -18.51 -29.98
N HIS A 609 -19.40 -19.46 -29.21
CA HIS A 609 -20.72 -19.35 -28.56
C HIS A 609 -20.92 -18.07 -27.73
N SER A 610 -19.87 -17.48 -27.14
CA SER A 610 -19.96 -16.27 -26.32
C SER A 610 -20.24 -15.00 -27.14
N ILE A 611 -19.62 -14.83 -28.31
CA ILE A 611 -19.78 -13.61 -29.14
C ILE A 611 -21.20 -13.48 -29.67
N ARG A 612 -21.74 -14.58 -30.22
CA ARG A 612 -23.10 -14.60 -30.75
C ARG A 612 -24.13 -14.30 -29.65
N TYR A 613 -23.93 -14.87 -28.46
CA TYR A 613 -24.77 -14.60 -27.30
C TYR A 613 -24.79 -13.12 -26.94
N ASP A 614 -23.63 -12.47 -26.83
CA ASP A 614 -23.55 -11.04 -26.48
C ASP A 614 -24.14 -10.11 -27.56
N LEU A 615 -24.01 -10.47 -28.85
CA LEU A 615 -24.68 -9.77 -29.96
C LEU A 615 -26.21 -9.90 -29.89
N GLU A 616 -26.72 -11.12 -29.71
CA GLU A 616 -28.16 -11.40 -29.59
C GLU A 616 -28.73 -10.70 -28.34
N LEU A 617 -28.00 -10.72 -27.23
CA LEU A 617 -28.37 -10.03 -25.99
C LEU A 617 -28.43 -8.51 -26.18
N THR A 618 -27.45 -7.93 -26.88
CA THR A 618 -27.45 -6.49 -27.19
C THR A 618 -28.63 -6.12 -28.07
N ARG A 619 -28.85 -6.87 -29.15
CA ARG A 619 -29.99 -6.69 -30.07
C ARG A 619 -31.32 -6.76 -29.32
N GLU A 620 -31.50 -7.78 -28.50
CA GLU A 620 -32.70 -7.98 -27.69
C GLU A 620 -32.94 -6.80 -26.74
N ARG A 621 -31.90 -6.37 -26.03
CA ARG A 621 -31.98 -5.24 -25.10
C ARG A 621 -32.37 -3.95 -25.81
N VAL A 622 -31.76 -3.62 -26.94
CA VAL A 622 -32.14 -2.45 -27.76
C VAL A 622 -33.57 -2.59 -28.27
N ALA A 623 -33.97 -3.77 -28.73
CA ALA A 623 -35.31 -4.03 -29.26
C ALA A 623 -36.41 -3.96 -28.19
N ARG A 624 -36.15 -4.27 -26.92
CA ARG A 624 -37.18 -4.23 -25.86
C ARG A 624 -37.65 -2.81 -25.51
N GLY A 625 -36.81 -1.78 -25.73
CA GLY A 625 -37.10 -0.40 -25.32
C GLY A 625 -37.21 -0.21 -23.80
N ALA A 626 -37.38 1.04 -23.36
CA ALA A 626 -37.16 1.53 -21.99
C ALA A 626 -38.02 0.94 -20.84
N LYS A 627 -38.81 -0.13 -21.05
CA LYS A 627 -39.85 -0.46 -20.07
C LYS A 627 -39.35 -1.03 -18.74
N HIS A 628 -38.30 -1.84 -18.68
CA HIS A 628 -37.78 -2.35 -17.39
C HIS A 628 -36.34 -2.87 -17.59
N PHE A 629 -35.33 -1.99 -17.54
CA PHE A 629 -33.97 -2.42 -17.89
C PHE A 629 -33.27 -3.20 -16.75
N TRP A 630 -33.63 -2.96 -15.47
CA TRP A 630 -32.90 -3.54 -14.32
C TRP A 630 -33.74 -3.97 -13.10
N SER A 631 -35.07 -3.83 -13.14
CA SER A 631 -35.92 -4.14 -11.98
C SER A 631 -36.27 -5.62 -11.79
N ASN A 632 -35.68 -6.54 -12.56
CA ASN A 632 -35.92 -7.99 -12.47
C ASN A 632 -34.61 -8.79 -12.63
N ALA A 633 -33.60 -8.47 -11.81
CA ALA A 633 -32.46 -9.37 -11.58
C ALA A 633 -32.57 -9.97 -10.17
#